data_AF-A0A1C6P073-F1
#
_entry.id   AF-A0A1C6P073-F1
#
_cell.length_a   1.000
_cell.length_b   1.000
_cell.length_c   1.000
_cell.angle_alpha   90.00
_cell.angle_beta   90.00
_cell.angle_gamma   90.00
#
_symmetry.space_group_name_H-M   'P 1'
#
loop_
_entity.id
_entity.type
_entity.pdbx_description
1 polymer ?
#
loop_
_entity_poly.entity_id
_entity_poly.type
_entity_poly.pdbx_seq_one_letter_code
_entity_poly.pdbx_strand_id
1 'polypeptide(L)'
;MEDDVTSESGRTGGGGRQRSFWRELPLLIGIALVLALLIKTFLVQAFSIPSNSMQNTLQVGDRVLVDKLTPWFGSEPERGEIVVFHDPGGWLSESPVPQPSGVGGAVQEALSFVGLMPSAAEQDLIKRVIAVGGDTVQCSRGGQVEVNGKPLDETYLFPGNTPCDDKPFGPVKVPEGRLWMMGDHRQDSLDSRFHQKLDAGTVPADQVVGRAVLVAWPLTRWSTLPVPETFEQKGLSAKAAVESAPAVMGVAGAVPFVLWRRRRQLNAGVRTAVGAEPQSRD
;
A
#
# COMPACT_ATOMS: atom_id res chain seq x y z
N MET A 1 27.30 73.80 38.15
CA MET A 1 26.68 74.95 37.47
C MET A 1 27.85 75.69 36.87
N GLU A 2 28.32 75.37 35.66
CA GLU A 2 27.70 74.80 34.45
C GLU A 2 28.60 73.70 33.84
N ASP A 3 27.97 72.69 33.24
CA ASP A 3 28.62 71.56 32.57
C ASP A 3 29.05 71.93 31.13
N ASP A 4 30.24 71.45 30.77
CA ASP A 4 30.90 71.66 29.48
C ASP A 4 30.29 70.76 28.39
N VAL A 5 29.95 71.37 27.26
CA VAL A 5 29.42 70.72 26.06
C VAL A 5 30.55 70.62 25.04
N THR A 6 31.09 69.42 24.84
CA THR A 6 31.80 69.07 23.60
C THR A 6 31.14 67.87 22.94
N SER A 7 30.55 68.17 21.79
CA SER A 7 30.03 67.24 20.80
C SER A 7 31.18 66.47 20.15
N GLU A 8 31.12 65.14 20.14
CA GLU A 8 31.82 64.34 19.13
C GLU A 8 30.86 63.30 18.53
N SER A 9 30.73 63.42 17.21
CA SER A 9 29.85 62.68 16.33
C SER A 9 30.37 61.27 16.06
N GLY A 10 29.69 60.24 16.58
CA GLY A 10 29.90 58.84 16.23
C GLY A 10 28.78 58.30 15.32
N ARG A 11 28.96 58.49 14.01
CA ARG A 11 28.38 57.75 12.87
C ARG A 11 27.09 56.92 13.08
N THR A 12 26.05 57.39 12.43
CA THR A 12 24.95 56.61 11.83
C THR A 12 25.46 55.42 11.00
N GLY A 13 24.75 54.28 11.06
CA GLY A 13 24.88 53.25 10.01
C GLY A 13 24.64 51.81 10.45
N GLY A 14 23.39 51.45 10.75
CA GLY A 14 22.99 50.07 11.01
C GLY A 14 21.54 49.79 10.62
N GLY A 15 21.06 50.41 9.54
CA GLY A 15 19.77 50.11 8.95
C GLY A 15 19.75 48.70 8.36
N GLY A 16 19.55 47.69 9.21
CA GLY A 16 19.21 46.34 8.80
C GLY A 16 17.93 46.38 7.98
N ARG A 17 18.04 46.10 6.69
CA ARG A 17 16.96 46.16 5.70
C ARG A 17 15.75 45.32 6.15
N GLN A 18 14.75 45.96 6.73
CA GLN A 18 13.40 45.43 6.96
C GLN A 18 12.59 45.24 5.65
N ARG A 19 13.28 45.09 4.50
CA ARG A 19 12.70 45.00 3.14
C ARG A 19 12.69 43.59 2.56
N SER A 20 13.16 42.58 3.28
CA SER A 20 13.11 41.18 2.81
C SER A 20 11.95 40.37 3.40
N PHE A 21 11.51 40.66 4.63
CA PHE A 21 10.45 39.88 5.29
C PHE A 21 9.15 39.79 4.48
N TRP A 22 8.63 40.92 3.98
CA TRP A 22 7.39 40.94 3.18
C TRP A 22 7.55 40.44 1.73
N ARG A 23 8.79 40.27 1.24
CA ARG A 23 9.09 39.70 -0.09
C ARG A 23 9.40 38.20 -0.01
N GLU A 24 10.01 37.76 1.08
CA GLU A 24 10.30 36.35 1.38
C GLU A 24 9.06 35.63 1.92
N LEU A 25 8.14 36.33 2.59
CA LEU A 25 6.90 35.75 3.11
C LEU A 25 6.03 35.13 2.00
N PRO A 26 5.74 35.78 0.85
CA PRO A 26 5.04 35.14 -0.26
C PRO A 26 5.78 33.93 -0.85
N LEU A 27 7.11 33.96 -0.90
CA LEU A 27 7.91 32.83 -1.39
C LEU A 27 7.83 31.64 -0.43
N LEU A 28 7.98 31.88 0.88
CA LEU A 28 7.85 30.85 1.92
C LEU A 28 6.44 30.27 1.97
N ILE A 29 5.41 31.12 1.87
CA ILE A 29 4.01 30.68 1.76
C ILE A 29 3.85 29.85 0.48
N GLY A 30 4.40 30.28 -0.65
CA GLY A 30 4.36 29.53 -1.91
C GLY A 30 5.00 28.16 -1.79
N ILE A 31 6.21 28.06 -1.21
CA ILE A 31 6.89 26.79 -0.95
C ILE A 31 6.07 25.92 0.00
N ALA A 32 5.52 26.48 1.08
CA ALA A 32 4.68 25.75 2.02
C ALA A 32 3.40 25.22 1.35
N LEU A 33 2.76 26.01 0.48
CA LEU A 33 1.59 25.59 -0.29
C LEU A 33 1.93 24.50 -1.31
N VAL A 34 3.07 24.59 -1.99
CA VAL A 34 3.55 23.55 -2.92
C VAL A 34 3.87 22.27 -2.16
N LEU A 35 4.59 22.36 -1.04
CA LEU A 35 4.87 21.19 -0.18
C LEU A 35 3.60 20.58 0.38
N ALA A 36 2.65 21.40 0.86
CA ALA A 36 1.36 20.91 1.32
C ALA A 36 0.56 20.23 0.19
N LEU A 37 0.59 20.80 -1.03
CA LEU A 37 -0.02 20.19 -2.20
C LEU A 37 0.64 18.85 -2.52
N LEU A 38 1.98 18.78 -2.57
CA LEU A 38 2.72 17.55 -2.81
C LEU A 38 2.43 16.50 -1.72
N ILE A 39 2.47 16.88 -0.45
CA ILE A 39 2.18 15.96 0.65
C ILE A 39 0.76 15.41 0.54
N LYS A 40 -0.20 16.28 0.22
CA LYS A 40 -1.60 15.89 0.08
C LYS A 40 -1.86 15.04 -1.16
N THR A 41 -1.24 15.37 -2.30
CA THR A 41 -1.45 14.61 -3.55
C THR A 41 -0.72 13.28 -3.53
N PHE A 42 0.41 13.17 -2.80
CA PHE A 42 1.30 12.01 -2.89
C PHE A 42 1.37 11.15 -1.61
N LEU A 43 1.05 11.65 -0.40
CA LEU A 43 1.36 10.91 0.85
C LEU A 43 0.16 10.42 1.66
N VAL A 44 -0.84 11.27 1.96
CA VAL A 44 -1.87 10.90 2.95
C VAL A 44 -3.26 11.42 2.56
N GLN A 45 -4.24 10.52 2.51
CA GLN A 45 -5.66 10.85 2.44
C GLN A 45 -6.39 10.41 3.70
N ALA A 46 -7.28 11.27 4.22
CA ALA A 46 -8.15 10.94 5.33
C ALA A 46 -9.49 10.42 4.81
N PHE A 47 -9.91 9.24 5.26
CA PHE A 47 -11.22 8.67 4.94
C PHE A 47 -12.10 8.63 6.18
N SER A 48 -13.38 8.98 6.02
CA SER A 48 -14.37 8.83 7.10
C SER A 48 -15.02 7.46 7.02
N ILE A 49 -15.24 6.81 8.17
CA ILE A 49 -15.88 5.49 8.25
C ILE A 49 -17.39 5.64 8.40
N PRO A 50 -18.20 5.27 7.39
CA PRO A 50 -19.65 5.47 7.42
C PRO A 50 -20.42 4.24 7.89
N SER A 51 -19.76 3.07 8.01
CA SER A 51 -20.42 1.78 8.21
C SER A 51 -19.88 0.99 9.40
N ASN A 52 -20.66 0.00 9.82
CA ASN A 52 -20.37 -0.86 10.96
C ASN A 52 -19.51 -2.08 10.63
N SER A 53 -19.22 -2.32 9.35
CA SER A 53 -18.62 -3.58 8.88
C SER A 53 -17.20 -3.85 9.39
N MET A 54 -16.54 -2.84 9.95
CA MET A 54 -15.22 -2.90 10.56
C MET A 54 -15.26 -2.62 12.08
N GLN A 55 -16.44 -2.63 12.72
CA GLN A 55 -16.58 -2.39 14.16
C GLN A 55 -15.66 -3.28 15.00
N ASN A 56 -15.36 -2.80 16.21
CA ASN A 56 -14.26 -3.22 17.09
C ASN A 56 -12.90 -2.64 16.68
N THR A 57 -12.57 -2.70 15.38
CA THR A 57 -11.34 -2.07 14.84
C THR A 57 -11.57 -0.60 14.47
N LEU A 58 -12.62 -0.32 13.70
CA LEU A 58 -13.01 0.99 13.20
C LEU A 58 -14.48 1.25 13.53
N GLN A 59 -14.79 2.38 14.16
CA GLN A 59 -16.17 2.76 14.48
C GLN A 59 -16.69 3.79 13.49
N VAL A 60 -18.01 3.87 13.40
CA VAL A 60 -18.67 4.92 12.61
C VAL A 60 -18.24 6.31 13.09
N GLY A 61 -17.86 7.17 12.15
CA GLY A 61 -17.38 8.51 12.41
C GLY A 61 -15.86 8.63 12.59
N ASP A 62 -15.12 7.51 12.60
CA ASP A 62 -13.66 7.55 12.57
C ASP A 62 -13.13 8.23 11.32
N ARG A 63 -11.96 8.86 11.47
CA ARG A 63 -11.16 9.30 10.33
C ARG A 63 -9.85 8.53 10.32
N VAL A 64 -9.66 7.75 9.27
CA VAL A 64 -8.46 6.94 9.08
C VAL A 64 -7.50 7.64 8.12
N LEU A 65 -6.21 7.64 8.42
CA LEU A 65 -5.17 8.04 7.49
C LEU A 65 -4.74 6.84 6.67
N VAL A 66 -4.78 7.03 5.36
CA VAL A 66 -4.40 6.03 4.37
C VAL A 66 -3.06 6.43 3.76
N ASP A 67 -2.11 5.50 3.83
CA ASP A 67 -0.85 5.59 3.12
C ASP A 67 -1.05 5.23 1.65
N LYS A 68 -0.85 6.22 0.78
CA LYS A 68 -0.94 6.10 -0.68
C LYS A 68 0.41 5.85 -1.36
N LEU A 69 1.51 5.89 -0.61
CA LEU A 69 2.84 5.66 -1.17
C LEU A 69 3.10 4.19 -1.46
N THR A 70 2.59 3.30 -0.61
CA THR A 70 2.82 1.85 -0.70
C THR A 70 2.47 1.31 -2.10
N PRO A 71 1.28 1.56 -2.69
CA PRO A 71 0.99 1.09 -4.06
C PRO A 71 1.89 1.69 -5.14
N TRP A 72 2.33 2.95 -5.01
CA TRP A 72 3.15 3.62 -6.03
C TRP A 72 4.58 3.12 -6.12
N PHE A 73 5.12 2.54 -5.05
CA PHE A 73 6.42 1.88 -5.08
C PHE A 73 6.33 0.39 -5.46
N GLY A 74 5.15 -0.06 -5.92
CA GLY A 74 4.92 -1.45 -6.32
C GLY A 74 4.79 -2.41 -5.14
N SER A 75 4.58 -1.91 -3.92
CA SER A 75 4.22 -2.77 -2.79
C SER A 75 2.74 -3.13 -2.87
N GLU A 76 2.49 -4.42 -3.05
CA GLU A 76 1.14 -4.97 -3.04
C GLU A 76 0.61 -5.08 -1.60
N PRO A 77 -0.72 -4.98 -1.40
CA PRO A 77 -1.34 -5.20 -0.11
C PRO A 77 -1.00 -6.57 0.47
N GLU A 78 -0.63 -6.60 1.74
CA GLU A 78 -0.27 -7.82 2.46
C GLU A 78 -1.42 -8.35 3.33
N ARG A 79 -1.32 -9.61 3.74
CA ARG A 79 -2.33 -10.24 4.60
C ARG A 79 -2.42 -9.50 5.94
N GLY A 80 -3.64 -9.35 6.43
CA GLY A 80 -3.98 -8.68 7.67
C GLY A 80 -3.96 -7.16 7.60
N GLU A 81 -3.52 -6.55 6.49
CA GLU A 81 -3.63 -5.11 6.30
C GLU A 81 -5.10 -4.69 6.14
N ILE A 82 -5.40 -3.47 6.60
CA ILE A 82 -6.69 -2.83 6.36
C ILE A 82 -6.49 -1.87 5.19
N VAL A 83 -7.28 -2.03 4.14
CA VAL A 83 -7.13 -1.26 2.90
C VAL A 83 -8.42 -0.58 2.51
N VAL A 84 -8.27 0.60 1.93
CA VAL A 84 -9.36 1.29 1.22
C VAL A 84 -9.25 0.95 -0.26
N PHE A 85 -10.36 0.62 -0.90
CA PHE A 85 -10.40 0.25 -2.31
C PHE A 85 -11.70 0.71 -2.96
N HIS A 86 -11.63 0.98 -4.26
CA HIS A 86 -12.81 1.30 -5.06
C HIS A 86 -13.69 0.05 -5.26
N ASP A 87 -15.02 0.23 -5.26
CA ASP A 87 -15.95 -0.87 -5.59
C ASP A 87 -15.56 -1.51 -6.94
N PRO A 88 -15.23 -2.82 -6.99
CA PRO A 88 -14.93 -3.53 -8.25
C PRO A 88 -16.17 -3.66 -9.16
N GLY A 89 -17.33 -3.22 -8.70
CA GLY A 89 -18.60 -3.23 -9.41
C GLY A 89 -19.58 -4.17 -8.73
N GLY A 90 -20.71 -3.62 -8.28
CA GLY A 90 -21.84 -4.40 -7.76
C GLY A 90 -21.71 -4.84 -6.30
N TRP A 91 -20.73 -4.32 -5.54
CA TRP A 91 -20.67 -4.54 -4.09
C TRP A 91 -21.49 -3.51 -3.32
N LEU A 92 -21.53 -2.26 -3.79
CA LEU A 92 -22.38 -1.23 -3.25
C LEU A 92 -23.68 -1.14 -4.05
N SER A 93 -24.79 -0.99 -3.32
CA SER A 93 -26.05 -0.57 -3.95
C SER A 93 -25.96 0.93 -4.17
N GLU A 94 -26.05 1.40 -5.42
CA GLU A 94 -26.00 2.82 -5.80
C GLU A 94 -26.91 3.65 -4.88
N SER A 95 -26.31 4.31 -3.88
CA SER A 95 -27.03 5.23 -3.01
C SER A 95 -26.73 6.62 -3.52
N PRO A 96 -27.73 7.39 -4.00
CA PRO A 96 -27.49 8.74 -4.48
C PRO A 96 -26.94 9.59 -3.33
N VAL A 97 -25.67 9.97 -3.42
CA VAL A 97 -25.07 10.82 -2.41
C VAL A 97 -25.45 12.27 -2.72
N PRO A 98 -26.09 13.01 -1.79
CA PRO A 98 -26.52 14.37 -2.06
C PRO A 98 -25.32 15.25 -2.45
N GLN A 99 -25.31 15.73 -3.69
CA GLN A 99 -24.34 16.70 -4.17
C GLN A 99 -24.62 18.05 -3.46
N PRO A 100 -23.70 18.56 -2.63
CA PRO A 100 -23.94 19.82 -1.96
C PRO A 100 -23.89 20.96 -3.00
N SER A 101 -24.92 21.81 -3.02
CA SER A 101 -25.04 22.92 -3.99
C SER A 101 -24.98 24.29 -3.30
N GLY A 102 -24.61 25.32 -4.07
CA GLY A 102 -24.48 26.70 -3.58
C GLY A 102 -23.23 26.95 -2.71
N VAL A 103 -23.26 28.01 -1.91
CA VAL A 103 -22.12 28.45 -1.08
C VAL A 103 -21.71 27.40 -0.04
N GLY A 104 -22.68 26.67 0.51
CA GLY A 104 -22.42 25.55 1.43
C GLY A 104 -21.65 24.40 0.75
N GLY A 105 -21.94 24.13 -0.53
CA GLY A 105 -21.22 23.14 -1.32
C GLY A 105 -19.77 23.54 -1.59
N ALA A 106 -19.51 24.80 -1.95
CA ALA A 106 -18.15 25.28 -2.15
C ALA A 106 -17.30 25.22 -0.85
N VAL A 107 -17.90 25.52 0.31
CA VAL A 107 -17.24 25.38 1.61
C VAL A 107 -16.99 23.92 1.96
N GLN A 108 -17.97 23.04 1.71
CA GLN A 108 -17.81 21.61 1.92
C GLN A 108 -16.73 21.04 1.00
N GLU A 109 -16.73 21.39 -0.28
CA GLU A 109 -15.71 21.00 -1.26
C GLU A 109 -14.33 21.52 -0.86
N ALA A 110 -14.22 22.77 -0.39
CA ALA A 110 -12.98 23.30 0.14
C ALA A 110 -12.52 22.55 1.41
N LEU A 111 -13.43 22.17 2.30
CA LEU A 111 -13.10 21.41 3.50
C LEU A 111 -12.79 19.95 3.20
N SER A 112 -13.45 19.33 2.22
CA SER A 112 -13.13 17.99 1.70
C SER A 112 -11.80 18.01 0.96
N PHE A 113 -11.53 19.07 0.20
CA PHE A 113 -10.22 19.34 -0.36
C PHE A 113 -9.19 19.47 0.77
N VAL A 114 -9.43 20.19 1.86
CA VAL A 114 -8.47 20.24 2.99
C VAL A 114 -8.46 18.94 3.83
N GLY A 115 -9.26 17.93 3.49
CA GLY A 115 -9.33 16.64 4.21
C GLY A 115 -10.06 16.73 5.56
N LEU A 116 -10.75 17.85 5.81
CA LEU A 116 -11.50 18.13 7.03
C LEU A 116 -12.95 17.64 6.97
N MET A 117 -13.46 17.33 5.77
CA MET A 117 -14.77 16.75 5.52
C MET A 117 -14.71 15.56 4.54
N PRO A 118 -15.64 14.60 4.62
CA PRO A 118 -15.68 13.47 3.69
C PRO A 118 -16.00 13.95 2.27
N SER A 119 -15.33 13.41 1.24
CA SER A 119 -15.82 13.49 -0.13
C SER A 119 -17.00 12.52 -0.24
N ALA A 120 -18.20 13.07 -0.41
CA ALA A 120 -19.42 12.27 -0.50
C ALA A 120 -19.50 11.46 -1.82
N ALA A 121 -18.52 11.57 -2.72
CA ALA A 121 -18.62 11.03 -4.08
C ALA A 121 -17.84 9.73 -4.31
N GLU A 122 -17.06 9.25 -3.35
CA GLU A 122 -16.18 8.10 -3.54
C GLU A 122 -16.88 6.81 -3.06
N GLN A 123 -17.11 5.88 -3.98
CA GLN A 123 -17.65 4.53 -3.73
C GLN A 123 -16.56 3.62 -3.15
N ASP A 124 -15.96 4.09 -2.07
CA ASP A 124 -14.81 3.45 -1.47
C ASP A 124 -15.24 2.55 -0.31
N LEU A 125 -14.69 1.34 -0.29
CA LEU A 125 -14.88 0.38 0.77
C LEU A 125 -13.60 0.25 1.58
N ILE A 126 -13.75 -0.11 2.85
CA ILE A 126 -12.63 -0.43 3.73
C ILE A 126 -12.84 -1.80 4.34
N LYS A 127 -11.86 -2.68 4.17
CA LYS A 127 -11.89 -4.08 4.64
C LYS A 127 -10.49 -4.53 5.02
N ARG A 128 -10.40 -5.67 5.71
CA ARG A 128 -9.13 -6.36 5.98
C ARG A 128 -8.82 -7.34 4.86
N VAL A 129 -7.58 -7.32 4.38
CA VAL A 129 -7.03 -8.33 3.47
C VAL A 129 -6.83 -9.62 4.26
N ILE A 130 -7.53 -10.68 3.92
CA ILE A 130 -7.39 -11.99 4.60
C ILE A 130 -6.43 -12.89 3.80
N ALA A 131 -6.53 -12.85 2.48
CA ALA A 131 -5.69 -13.64 1.58
C ALA A 131 -5.34 -12.83 0.32
N VAL A 132 -4.16 -13.10 -0.23
CA VAL A 132 -3.60 -12.43 -1.41
C VAL A 132 -3.41 -13.45 -2.55
N GLY A 133 -2.96 -12.97 -3.71
CA GLY A 133 -2.66 -13.82 -4.87
C GLY A 133 -1.87 -15.08 -4.50
N GLY A 134 -2.33 -16.22 -5.01
CA GLY A 134 -1.73 -17.51 -4.76
C GLY A 134 -2.18 -18.21 -3.46
N ASP A 135 -2.93 -17.56 -2.57
CA ASP A 135 -3.48 -18.21 -1.39
C ASP A 135 -4.70 -19.06 -1.69
N THR A 136 -4.93 -20.07 -0.84
CA THR A 136 -6.24 -20.73 -0.73
C THR A 136 -6.89 -20.34 0.59
N VAL A 137 -8.13 -19.85 0.55
CA VAL A 137 -8.90 -19.47 1.74
C VAL A 137 -10.18 -20.29 1.86
N GLN A 138 -10.53 -20.71 3.07
CA GLN A 138 -11.74 -21.48 3.35
C GLN A 138 -12.25 -21.22 4.77
N CYS A 139 -13.52 -21.52 5.03
CA CYS A 139 -14.17 -21.26 6.31
C CYS A 139 -15.36 -22.20 6.46
N SER A 140 -15.30 -23.12 7.42
CA SER A 140 -16.39 -24.04 7.73
C SER A 140 -17.25 -23.49 8.87
N ARG A 141 -18.56 -23.76 8.85
CA ARG A 141 -19.47 -23.36 9.95
C ARG A 141 -18.96 -23.94 11.28
N GLY A 142 -18.93 -23.12 12.33
CA GLY A 142 -18.37 -23.41 13.64
C GLY A 142 -16.84 -23.40 13.70
N GLY A 143 -16.16 -23.15 12.58
CA GLY A 143 -14.71 -23.14 12.46
C GLY A 143 -14.12 -21.73 12.39
N GLN A 144 -12.81 -21.71 12.14
CA GLN A 144 -12.04 -20.50 11.87
C GLN A 144 -11.88 -20.28 10.36
N VAL A 145 -11.57 -19.06 9.96
CA VAL A 145 -11.05 -18.82 8.61
C VAL A 145 -9.68 -19.49 8.54
N GLU A 146 -9.45 -20.24 7.47
CA GLU A 146 -8.16 -20.87 7.19
C GLU A 146 -7.55 -20.27 5.93
N VAL A 147 -6.26 -19.92 5.99
CA VAL A 147 -5.45 -19.50 4.84
C VAL A 147 -4.35 -20.52 4.65
N ASN A 148 -4.26 -21.12 3.46
CA ASN A 148 -3.32 -22.20 3.13
C ASN A 148 -3.37 -23.36 4.15
N GLY A 149 -4.57 -23.69 4.64
CA GLY A 149 -4.80 -24.74 5.64
C GLY A 149 -4.38 -24.39 7.07
N LYS A 150 -4.03 -23.12 7.34
CA LYS A 150 -3.71 -22.64 8.68
C LYS A 150 -4.88 -21.82 9.22
N PRO A 151 -5.43 -22.18 10.40
CA PRO A 151 -6.49 -21.39 11.01
C PRO A 151 -5.96 -20.02 11.46
N LEU A 152 -6.81 -19.01 11.30
CA LEU A 152 -6.57 -17.67 11.81
C LEU A 152 -7.15 -17.54 13.22
N ASP A 153 -6.35 -16.99 14.13
CA ASP A 153 -6.77 -16.54 15.45
C ASP A 153 -7.18 -15.06 15.35
N GLU A 154 -8.48 -14.83 15.22
CA GLU A 154 -9.05 -13.54 14.84
C GLU A 154 -9.51 -12.77 16.09
N THR A 155 -8.56 -12.35 16.90
CA THR A 155 -8.82 -11.58 18.14
C THR A 155 -9.40 -10.19 17.90
N TYR A 156 -9.39 -9.73 16.65
CA TYR A 156 -9.89 -8.42 16.20
C TYR A 156 -11.38 -8.40 15.86
N LEU A 157 -12.06 -9.55 15.88
CA LEU A 157 -13.49 -9.61 15.55
C LEU A 157 -14.37 -8.83 16.51
N PHE A 158 -15.51 -8.36 16.00
CA PHE A 158 -16.54 -7.77 16.85
C PHE A 158 -16.98 -8.75 17.95
N PRO A 159 -17.15 -8.31 19.21
CA PRO A 159 -17.51 -9.20 20.30
C PRO A 159 -18.80 -9.98 20.03
N GLY A 160 -18.73 -11.31 20.17
CA GLY A 160 -19.86 -12.21 19.92
C GLY A 160 -19.99 -12.66 18.47
N ASN A 161 -19.17 -12.14 17.54
CA ASN A 161 -19.10 -12.66 16.19
C ASN A 161 -18.38 -13.99 16.13
N THR A 162 -18.65 -14.70 15.04
CA THR A 162 -18.00 -15.95 14.68
C THR A 162 -17.39 -15.80 13.29
N PRO A 163 -16.26 -16.46 13.01
CA PRO A 163 -15.59 -16.29 11.72
C PRO A 163 -16.43 -16.69 10.50
N CYS A 164 -17.22 -17.77 10.63
CA CYS A 164 -17.79 -18.49 9.49
C CYS A 164 -19.31 -18.77 9.55
N ASP A 165 -20.01 -18.59 10.69
CA ASP A 165 -21.31 -19.26 10.88
C ASP A 165 -22.43 -18.74 9.97
N ASP A 166 -22.43 -17.43 9.74
CA ASP A 166 -23.39 -16.75 8.87
C ASP A 166 -23.16 -17.09 7.40
N LYS A 167 -21.88 -17.22 7.01
CA LYS A 167 -21.48 -17.42 5.62
C LYS A 167 -20.21 -18.28 5.50
N PRO A 168 -20.32 -19.61 5.61
CA PRO A 168 -19.21 -20.50 5.29
C PRO A 168 -18.88 -20.41 3.79
N PHE A 169 -17.62 -20.65 3.44
CA PHE A 169 -17.13 -20.49 2.07
C PHE A 169 -15.90 -21.36 1.79
N GLY A 170 -15.59 -21.46 0.50
CA GLY A 170 -14.38 -22.08 0.00
C GLY A 170 -14.43 -23.62 -0.11
N PRO A 171 -13.28 -24.21 -0.48
CA PRO A 171 -11.99 -23.54 -0.73
C PRO A 171 -12.02 -22.61 -1.94
N VAL A 172 -11.45 -21.41 -1.80
CA VAL A 172 -11.27 -20.42 -2.86
C VAL A 172 -9.78 -20.20 -3.08
N LYS A 173 -9.28 -20.42 -4.30
CA LYS A 173 -7.93 -20.04 -4.72
C LYS A 173 -7.95 -18.60 -5.19
N VAL A 174 -7.23 -17.71 -4.52
CA VAL A 174 -7.13 -16.29 -4.87
C VAL A 174 -6.21 -16.16 -6.10
N PRO A 175 -6.69 -15.61 -7.23
CA PRO A 175 -5.86 -15.39 -8.40
C PRO A 175 -4.74 -14.38 -8.11
N GLU A 176 -3.62 -14.48 -8.84
CA GLU A 176 -2.55 -13.50 -8.77
C GLU A 176 -3.06 -12.07 -9.05
N GLY A 177 -2.51 -11.09 -8.32
CA GLY A 177 -2.95 -9.70 -8.40
C GLY A 177 -4.36 -9.43 -7.86
N ARG A 178 -4.95 -10.37 -7.10
CA ARG A 178 -6.27 -10.20 -6.46
C ARG A 178 -6.21 -10.48 -4.96
N LEU A 179 -7.22 -9.99 -4.27
CA LEU A 179 -7.33 -9.98 -2.81
C LEU A 179 -8.67 -10.61 -2.40
N TRP A 180 -8.65 -11.39 -1.33
CA TRP A 180 -9.85 -11.79 -0.59
C TRP A 180 -9.95 -10.96 0.67
N MET A 181 -11.04 -10.19 0.79
CA MET A 181 -11.21 -9.17 1.82
C MET A 181 -12.45 -9.44 2.67
N MET A 182 -12.33 -9.24 3.97
CA MET A 182 -13.41 -9.44 4.92
C MET A 182 -13.50 -8.28 5.91
N GLY A 183 -14.72 -8.02 6.39
CA GLY A 183 -14.94 -7.09 7.49
C GLY A 183 -14.64 -7.72 8.84
N ASP A 184 -14.16 -6.90 9.78
CA ASP A 184 -13.90 -7.36 11.16
C ASP A 184 -15.21 -7.59 11.94
N HIS A 185 -16.29 -6.91 11.56
CA HIS A 185 -17.65 -7.20 12.01
C HIS A 185 -18.30 -8.20 11.03
N ARG A 186 -17.88 -9.47 11.11
CA ARG A 186 -18.25 -10.56 10.17
C ARG A 186 -19.74 -10.62 9.82
N GLN A 187 -20.60 -10.67 10.83
CA GLN A 187 -22.04 -10.74 10.69
C GLN A 187 -22.70 -9.46 10.12
N ASP A 188 -21.97 -8.34 10.01
CA ASP A 188 -22.47 -7.04 9.48
C ASP A 188 -21.58 -6.53 8.33
N SER A 189 -21.02 -7.45 7.55
CA SER A 189 -20.11 -7.14 6.46
C SER A 189 -20.46 -7.88 5.17
N LEU A 190 -20.96 -7.13 4.19
CA LEU A 190 -21.08 -7.56 2.80
C LEU A 190 -19.70 -7.48 2.13
N ASP A 191 -18.90 -8.53 2.29
CA ASP A 191 -17.53 -8.63 1.80
C ASP A 191 -17.34 -9.77 0.79
N SER A 192 -16.10 -10.24 0.55
CA SER A 192 -15.79 -11.28 -0.44
C SER A 192 -16.69 -12.52 -0.30
N ARG A 193 -17.06 -12.89 0.93
CA ARG A 193 -17.91 -14.05 1.21
C ARG A 193 -19.29 -13.95 0.53
N PHE A 194 -19.83 -12.75 0.42
CA PHE A 194 -21.16 -12.49 -0.14
C PHE A 194 -21.13 -12.23 -1.65
N HIS A 195 -19.99 -11.79 -2.18
CA HIS A 195 -19.81 -11.44 -3.58
C HIS A 195 -19.16 -12.53 -4.43
N GLN A 196 -19.15 -13.79 -3.99
CA GLN A 196 -18.54 -14.92 -4.73
C GLN A 196 -19.04 -15.13 -6.16
N LYS A 197 -20.22 -14.59 -6.52
CA LYS A 197 -20.74 -14.62 -7.89
C LYS A 197 -20.10 -13.57 -8.81
N LEU A 198 -19.40 -12.59 -8.25
CA LEU A 198 -18.69 -11.51 -8.93
C LEU A 198 -17.19 -11.77 -8.76
N ASP A 199 -16.51 -12.23 -9.81
CA ASP A 199 -15.07 -12.54 -9.81
C ASP A 199 -14.61 -13.42 -8.62
N ALA A 200 -15.38 -14.46 -8.31
CA ALA A 200 -15.13 -15.34 -7.16
C ALA A 200 -15.06 -14.60 -5.81
N GLY A 201 -15.62 -13.39 -5.70
CA GLY A 201 -15.60 -12.56 -4.49
C GLY A 201 -14.27 -11.85 -4.26
N THR A 202 -13.33 -11.96 -5.19
CA THR A 202 -12.00 -11.35 -5.06
C THR A 202 -11.98 -9.96 -5.67
N VAL A 203 -11.12 -9.09 -5.17
CA VAL A 203 -10.95 -7.71 -5.66
C VAL A 203 -9.58 -7.55 -6.30
N PRO A 204 -9.46 -6.88 -7.44
CA PRO A 204 -8.16 -6.57 -8.03
C PRO A 204 -7.29 -5.73 -7.08
N ALA A 205 -6.00 -6.04 -6.96
CA ALA A 205 -5.09 -5.29 -6.10
C ALA A 205 -4.85 -3.86 -6.60
N ASP A 206 -5.03 -3.60 -7.91
CA ASP A 206 -4.94 -2.26 -8.51
C ASP A 206 -6.13 -1.35 -8.20
N GLN A 207 -7.23 -1.88 -7.64
CA GLN A 207 -8.33 -1.08 -7.10
C GLN A 207 -8.07 -0.58 -5.68
N VAL A 208 -6.96 -0.99 -5.06
CA VAL A 208 -6.60 -0.52 -3.72
C VAL A 208 -6.05 0.91 -3.79
N VAL A 209 -6.75 1.80 -3.09
CA VAL A 209 -6.39 3.20 -2.93
C VAL A 209 -5.21 3.36 -1.97
N GLY A 210 -5.15 2.54 -0.93
CA GLY A 210 -4.02 2.49 0.00
C GLY A 210 -4.32 1.77 1.31
N ARG A 211 -3.29 1.66 2.15
CA ARG A 211 -3.37 1.01 3.46
C ARG A 211 -3.79 2.00 4.54
N ALA A 212 -4.83 1.68 5.31
CA ALA A 212 -5.18 2.41 6.52
C ALA A 212 -4.16 2.07 7.64
N VAL A 213 -3.48 3.09 8.16
CA VAL A 213 -2.39 2.90 9.14
C VAL A 213 -2.71 3.49 10.51
N LEU A 214 -3.63 4.45 10.58
CA LEU A 214 -3.92 5.21 11.79
C LEU A 214 -5.37 5.68 11.82
N VAL A 215 -6.03 5.58 12.97
CA VAL A 215 -7.23 6.35 13.31
C VAL A 215 -6.77 7.71 13.85
N ALA A 216 -6.97 8.78 13.08
CA ALA A 216 -6.54 10.14 13.44
C ALA A 216 -7.61 10.96 14.17
N TRP A 217 -8.89 10.56 14.07
CA TRP A 217 -10.00 11.25 14.72
C TRP A 217 -11.13 10.26 15.06
N PRO A 218 -11.86 10.43 16.17
CA PRO A 218 -11.72 11.48 17.19
C PRO A 218 -10.43 11.33 18.01
N LEU A 219 -9.93 12.44 18.59
CA LEU A 219 -8.67 12.43 19.37
C LEU A 219 -8.70 11.45 20.55
N THR A 220 -9.89 11.14 21.08
CA THR A 220 -10.09 10.15 22.14
C THR A 220 -9.88 8.71 21.69
N ARG A 221 -9.78 8.47 20.38
CA ARG A 221 -9.61 7.16 19.75
C ARG A 221 -8.43 7.11 18.78
N TRP A 222 -7.44 7.96 19.02
CA TRP A 222 -6.19 7.91 18.28
C TRP A 222 -5.50 6.54 18.49
N SER A 223 -5.33 5.78 17.42
CA SER A 223 -4.73 4.44 17.47
C SER A 223 -4.07 4.06 16.14
N THR A 224 -3.02 3.25 16.21
CA THR A 224 -2.41 2.62 15.03
C THR A 224 -3.21 1.39 14.61
N LEU A 225 -3.08 1.00 13.34
CA LEU A 225 -3.71 -0.19 12.77
C LEU A 225 -2.64 -1.24 12.39
N PRO A 226 -2.09 -1.98 13.38
CA PRO A 226 -1.11 -3.03 13.11
C PRO A 226 -1.74 -4.25 12.43
N VAL A 227 -0.90 -5.04 11.78
CA VAL A 227 -1.28 -6.36 11.25
C VAL A 227 -1.38 -7.33 12.44
N PRO A 228 -2.49 -8.08 12.59
CA PRO A 228 -2.61 -9.07 13.65
C PRO A 228 -1.60 -10.22 13.52
N GLU A 229 -1.05 -10.68 14.64
CA GLU A 229 0.00 -11.73 14.70
C GLU A 229 -0.38 -13.02 13.97
N THR A 230 -1.68 -13.32 13.86
CA THR A 230 -2.16 -14.51 13.13
C THR A 230 -1.77 -14.53 11.65
N PHE A 231 -1.48 -13.37 11.06
CA PHE A 231 -1.01 -13.28 9.67
C PHE A 231 0.51 -13.42 9.52
N GLU A 232 1.25 -13.37 10.63
CA GLU A 232 2.70 -13.57 10.66
C GLU A 232 3.10 -15.04 10.82
N GLN A 233 2.12 -15.94 10.94
CA GLN A 233 2.35 -17.38 11.09
C GLN A 233 3.25 -17.92 9.97
N LYS A 234 4.28 -18.70 10.38
CA LYS A 234 5.19 -19.37 9.45
C LYS A 234 4.42 -20.17 8.40
N GLY A 235 4.68 -19.91 7.12
CA GLY A 235 4.00 -20.59 6.01
C GLY A 235 2.76 -19.87 5.46
N LEU A 236 2.40 -18.70 6.01
CA LEU A 236 1.54 -17.72 5.33
C LEU A 236 2.37 -16.70 4.56
N SER A 237 3.56 -16.36 5.05
CA SER A 237 4.50 -15.43 4.42
C SER A 237 5.16 -16.04 3.18
N ALA A 238 4.54 -15.84 2.02
CA ALA A 238 5.05 -16.28 0.71
C ALA A 238 6.42 -15.67 0.32
N LYS A 239 6.89 -14.63 1.01
CA LYS A 239 8.24 -14.07 0.81
C LYS A 239 9.38 -15.03 1.23
N ALA A 240 9.12 -16.03 2.08
CA ALA A 240 10.15 -17.00 2.49
C ALA A 240 10.41 -18.12 1.46
N ALA A 241 9.51 -18.33 0.50
CA ALA A 241 9.61 -19.42 -0.47
C ALA A 241 10.49 -19.09 -1.69
N VAL A 242 10.80 -17.80 -1.92
CA VAL A 242 11.62 -17.37 -3.07
C VAL A 242 13.09 -17.11 -2.67
N GLU A 243 13.37 -16.85 -1.39
CA GLU A 243 14.76 -16.63 -0.90
C GLU A 243 15.53 -17.92 -0.54
N SER A 244 14.85 -19.08 -0.51
CA SER A 244 15.50 -20.35 -0.13
C SER A 244 15.90 -21.25 -1.30
N ALA A 245 15.76 -20.79 -2.55
CA ALA A 245 16.41 -21.46 -3.68
C ALA A 245 17.90 -21.06 -3.70
N PRO A 246 18.85 -21.98 -3.47
CA PRO A 246 20.26 -21.64 -3.61
C PRO A 246 20.52 -21.30 -5.08
N ALA A 247 20.91 -20.06 -5.33
CA ALA A 247 21.41 -19.60 -6.61
C ALA A 247 22.74 -20.32 -6.94
N VAL A 248 22.67 -21.59 -7.36
CA VAL A 248 23.84 -22.41 -7.73
C VAL A 248 23.83 -22.81 -9.22
N MET A 249 22.77 -22.54 -9.98
CA MET A 249 22.72 -22.86 -11.42
C MET A 249 23.21 -21.74 -12.36
N GLY A 250 24.17 -20.91 -11.92
CA GLY A 250 24.77 -19.86 -12.76
C GLY A 250 26.23 -20.11 -13.19
N VAL A 251 27.01 -20.89 -12.43
CA VAL A 251 28.48 -20.92 -12.60
C VAL A 251 29.00 -22.28 -13.09
N ALA A 252 28.23 -23.37 -12.98
CA ALA A 252 28.68 -24.69 -13.39
C ALA A 252 28.70 -24.93 -14.92
N GLY A 253 27.92 -24.17 -15.70
CA GLY A 253 27.81 -24.35 -17.15
C GLY A 253 28.86 -23.62 -17.99
N ALA A 254 29.44 -22.52 -17.48
CA ALA A 254 30.34 -21.67 -18.25
C ALA A 254 31.79 -22.19 -18.29
N VAL A 255 32.25 -22.85 -17.21
CA VAL A 255 33.64 -23.32 -17.11
C VAL A 255 33.93 -24.54 -18.02
N PRO A 256 33.05 -25.56 -18.14
CA PRO A 256 33.31 -26.68 -19.04
C PRO A 256 33.27 -26.27 -20.51
N PHE A 257 32.38 -25.34 -20.89
CA PHE A 257 32.22 -24.93 -22.29
C PHE A 257 33.39 -24.07 -22.80
N VAL A 258 33.92 -23.17 -21.96
CA VAL A 258 35.09 -22.36 -22.31
C VAL A 258 36.36 -23.22 -22.36
N LEU A 259 36.53 -24.19 -21.45
CA LEU A 259 37.65 -25.14 -21.49
C LEU A 259 37.56 -26.11 -22.67
N TRP A 260 36.36 -26.58 -23.03
CA TRP A 260 36.14 -27.42 -24.21
C TRP A 260 36.41 -26.67 -25.52
N ARG A 261 35.96 -25.42 -25.63
CA ARG A 261 36.22 -24.56 -26.80
C ARG A 261 37.71 -24.26 -26.95
N ARG A 262 38.44 -24.03 -25.85
CA ARG A 262 39.90 -23.81 -25.86
C ARG A 262 40.69 -25.07 -26.24
N ARG A 263 40.25 -26.26 -25.80
CA ARG A 263 40.85 -27.55 -26.21
C ARG A 263 40.66 -27.86 -27.70
N ARG A 264 39.51 -27.52 -28.29
CA ARG A 264 39.26 -27.72 -29.74
C ARG A 264 40.13 -26.84 -30.63
N GLN A 265 40.45 -25.61 -30.21
CA GLN A 265 41.29 -24.71 -30.99
C GLN A 265 42.78 -25.10 -30.97
N LEU A 266 43.27 -25.69 -29.86
CA LEU A 266 44.65 -26.19 -29.78
C LEU A 266 44.88 -27.44 -30.65
N ASN A 267 43.89 -28.32 -30.78
CA ASN A 267 43.99 -29.52 -31.64
C ASN A 267 43.81 -29.21 -33.13
N ALA A 268 43.24 -28.06 -33.50
CA ALA A 268 43.12 -27.62 -34.89
C ALA A 268 44.44 -27.06 -35.46
N GLY A 269 45.34 -26.54 -34.60
CA GLY A 269 46.65 -26.02 -35.00
C GLY A 269 47.74 -27.07 -35.23
N VAL A 270 47.53 -28.32 -34.79
CA VAL A 270 48.51 -29.41 -34.95
C VAL A 270 48.32 -30.20 -36.26
N ARG A 271 47.15 -30.09 -36.91
CA ARG A 271 46.88 -30.78 -38.19
C ARG A 271 47.32 -30.00 -39.44
N THR A 272 47.71 -28.74 -39.31
CA THR A 272 48.21 -27.90 -40.41
C THR A 272 49.74 -27.94 -40.59
N ALA A 273 50.49 -28.63 -39.71
CA ALA A 273 51.95 -28.68 -39.76
C ALA A 273 52.55 -30.00 -40.30
N VAL A 274 51.73 -30.93 -40.82
CA VAL A 274 52.20 -32.25 -41.35
C VAL A 274 51.89 -32.41 -42.85
N GLY A 275 51.54 -31.32 -43.55
CA GLY A 275 51.11 -31.32 -44.95
C GLY A 275 52.02 -30.54 -45.90
N ALA A 276 53.34 -30.76 -45.85
CA ALA A 276 54.30 -30.41 -46.90
C ALA A 276 55.27 -31.61 -46.93
N GLU A 277 55.47 -32.38 -48.00
CA GLU A 277 55.72 -32.13 -49.43
C GLU A 277 55.91 -33.52 -50.11
N PRO A 278 56.25 -33.70 -51.40
CA PRO A 278 55.69 -33.21 -52.67
C PRO A 278 55.04 -34.33 -53.52
N GLN A 279 54.23 -33.95 -54.51
CA GLN A 279 53.95 -34.77 -55.71
C GLN A 279 54.89 -34.36 -56.84
N SER A 280 55.57 -35.31 -57.48
CA SER A 280 55.41 -35.64 -58.91
C SER A 280 56.46 -36.65 -59.41
N ARG A 281 55.96 -37.64 -60.18
CA ARG A 281 56.68 -38.47 -61.16
C ARG A 281 57.15 -37.55 -62.31
N ASP A 282 58.19 -37.82 -63.11
CA ASP A 282 58.73 -39.04 -63.73
C ASP A 282 60.27 -38.96 -63.83
#